data_AF-A0A8G0KWV7-F1
#
_entry.id   AF-A0A8G0KWV7-F1
#
_cell.length_a   1.000
_cell.length_b   1.000
_cell.length_c   1.000
_cell.angle_alpha   90.00
_cell.angle_beta   90.00
_cell.angle_gamma   90.00
#
_symmetry.space_group_name_H-M   'P 1'
#
loop_
_entity.id
_entity.type
_entity.pdbx_description
1 polymer ?
#
loop_
_entity_poly.entity_id
_entity_poly.type
_entity_poly.pdbx_seq_one_letter_code
_entity_poly.pdbx_strand_id
1 'polypeptide(L)'
;MEDQGKIKLRILLSFIVVLSAILLVSDDLIIKNFDIKFKNNFGFSSSQNLIYNVSQSISGIIIVASILIKVKPYRISYLFIFYIQCLQLYWVFFHVTNTSYEYFSFSVIGLTLLFALLIVVINRAVKDNEYKNQKIDYLKSMLDLQLILRNKTI
;
A
#
# COMPACT_ATOMS: atom_id res chain seq x y z
N MET A 1 -8.87 -24.73 13.46
CA MET A 1 -7.44 -24.82 13.05
C MET A 1 -7.12 -23.96 11.83
N GLU A 2 -8.06 -23.74 10.91
CA GLU A 2 -7.88 -22.90 9.72
C GLU A 2 -7.52 -21.42 10.03
N ASP A 3 -8.06 -20.88 11.13
CA ASP A 3 -7.83 -19.49 11.54
C ASP A 3 -6.41 -19.20 12.05
N GLN A 4 -5.83 -20.13 12.80
CA GLN A 4 -4.47 -20.00 13.33
C GLN A 4 -3.42 -20.02 12.20
N GLY A 5 -3.66 -20.81 11.15
CA GLY A 5 -2.82 -20.82 9.94
C GLY A 5 -2.87 -19.49 9.21
N LYS A 6 -4.07 -18.93 9.01
CA LYS A 6 -4.25 -17.61 8.36
C LYS A 6 -3.58 -16.47 9.13
N ILE A 7 -3.64 -16.50 10.47
CA ILE A 7 -2.98 -15.50 11.32
C ILE A 7 -1.45 -15.56 11.17
N LYS A 8 -0.85 -16.76 11.27
CA LYS A 8 0.60 -16.94 11.09
C LYS A 8 1.06 -16.47 9.71
N LEU A 9 0.30 -16.79 8.67
CA LEU A 9 0.61 -16.41 7.29
C LEU A 9 0.49 -14.89 7.08
N ARG A 10 -0.51 -14.25 7.69
CA ARG A 10 -0.64 -12.78 7.71
C ARG A 10 0.55 -12.11 8.40
N ILE A 11 1.00 -12.62 9.55
CA ILE A 11 2.17 -12.10 10.26
C ILE A 11 3.42 -12.24 9.38
N LEU A 12 3.63 -13.41 8.79
CA LEU A 12 4.77 -13.68 7.91
C LEU A 12 4.79 -12.76 6.68
N LEU A 13 3.65 -12.61 5.97
CA LEU A 13 3.54 -11.69 4.83
C LEU A 13 3.85 -10.25 5.26
N SER A 14 3.29 -9.81 6.39
CA SER A 14 3.50 -8.45 6.90
C SER A 14 4.95 -8.21 7.31
N PHE A 15 5.60 -9.21 7.90
CA PHE A 15 7.01 -9.17 8.27
C PHE A 15 7.91 -9.06 7.05
N ILE A 16 7.68 -9.87 6.01
CA ILE A 16 8.48 -9.81 4.77
C ILE A 16 8.33 -8.45 4.09
N VAL A 17 7.13 -7.86 4.07
CA VAL A 17 6.91 -6.51 3.52
C VAL A 17 7.69 -5.45 4.28
N VAL A 18 7.67 -5.51 5.62
CA VAL A 18 8.42 -4.57 6.44
C VAL A 18 9.93 -4.78 6.23
N LEU A 19 10.38 -6.03 6.14
CA LEU A 19 11.77 -6.37 5.86
C LEU A 19 12.22 -5.84 4.49
N SER A 20 11.40 -5.99 3.44
CA SER A 20 11.73 -5.45 2.11
C SER A 20 11.84 -3.93 2.11
N ALA A 21 10.99 -3.25 2.89
CA ALA A 21 11.05 -1.81 3.02
C ALA A 21 12.26 -1.34 3.85
N ILE A 22 12.60 -2.06 4.91
CA ILE A 22 13.82 -1.83 5.69
C ILE A 22 15.05 -2.03 4.81
N LEU A 23 15.11 -3.09 4.02
CA LEU A 23 16.19 -3.36 3.06
C LEU A 23 16.37 -2.20 2.07
N LEU A 24 15.25 -1.63 1.61
CA LEU A 24 15.28 -0.51 0.69
C LEU A 24 15.78 0.79 1.34
N VAL A 25 15.45 1.04 2.61
CA VAL A 25 15.94 2.21 3.36
C VAL A 25 17.39 2.02 3.83
N SER A 26 17.79 0.79 4.13
CA SER A 26 19.15 0.48 4.57
C SER A 26 20.19 0.59 3.46
N ASP A 27 19.76 0.57 2.19
CA ASP A 27 20.62 0.96 1.07
C ASP A 27 21.19 2.39 1.23
N ASP A 28 20.37 3.34 1.69
CA ASP A 28 20.80 4.72 1.89
C ASP A 28 21.60 4.90 3.20
N LEU A 29 21.15 4.32 4.31
CA LEU A 29 21.77 4.52 5.62
C LEU A 29 23.03 3.68 5.86
N ILE A 30 23.07 2.45 5.36
CA ILE A 30 24.12 1.48 5.69
C ILE A 30 25.08 1.33 4.52
N ILE A 31 24.59 1.14 3.30
CA ILE A 31 25.47 0.78 2.17
C ILE A 31 26.27 1.99 1.70
N LYS A 32 25.66 3.18 1.66
CA LYS A 32 26.35 4.42 1.30
C LYS A 32 27.36 4.87 2.36
N ASN A 33 27.03 4.73 3.64
CA ASN A 33 27.89 5.18 4.75
C ASN A 33 29.00 4.17 5.11
N PHE A 34 28.78 2.87 4.89
CA PHE A 34 29.77 1.82 5.16
C PHE A 34 30.47 1.28 3.89
N ASP A 35 30.26 1.89 2.73
CA ASP A 35 30.81 1.52 1.41
C ASP A 35 30.71 0.01 1.09
N ILE A 36 29.55 -0.59 1.39
CA ILE A 36 29.33 -2.03 1.21
C ILE A 36 29.15 -2.32 -0.29
N LYS A 37 30.20 -2.84 -0.92
CA LYS A 37 30.16 -3.25 -2.33
C LYS A 37 30.07 -4.77 -2.44
N PHE A 38 29.01 -5.27 -3.05
CA PHE A 38 28.96 -6.68 -3.43
C PHE A 38 29.97 -6.94 -4.54
N LYS A 39 30.69 -8.06 -4.43
CA LYS A 39 31.68 -8.51 -5.41
C LYS A 39 31.05 -8.83 -6.77
N ASN A 40 29.76 -9.19 -6.80
CA ASN A 40 29.02 -9.48 -8.01
C ASN A 40 27.69 -8.73 -8.00
N ASN A 41 27.55 -7.75 -8.89
CA ASN A 41 26.34 -6.96 -9.05
C ASN A 41 25.42 -7.48 -10.18
N PHE A 42 25.68 -8.66 -10.76
CA PHE A 42 24.80 -9.31 -11.75
C PHE A 42 24.35 -8.40 -12.93
N GLY A 43 25.21 -7.47 -13.35
CA GLY A 43 24.92 -6.51 -14.43
C GLY A 43 24.24 -5.21 -13.98
N PHE A 44 23.90 -5.06 -12.69
CA PHE A 44 23.47 -3.78 -12.14
C PHE A 44 24.65 -2.82 -11.95
N SER A 45 24.41 -1.53 -12.17
CA SER A 45 25.45 -0.49 -12.11
C SER A 45 26.02 -0.27 -10.71
N SER A 46 25.30 -0.64 -9.66
CA SER A 46 25.75 -0.59 -8.27
C SER A 46 25.05 -1.67 -7.43
N SER A 47 25.68 -2.03 -6.30
CA SER A 47 25.09 -2.92 -5.29
C SER A 47 23.77 -2.38 -4.71
N GLN A 48 23.65 -1.05 -4.69
CA GLN A 48 22.46 -0.31 -4.28
C GLN A 48 21.30 -0.58 -5.23
N ASN A 49 21.54 -0.41 -6.53
CA ASN A 49 20.54 -0.67 -7.57
C ASN A 49 20.07 -2.13 -7.58
N LEU A 50 20.94 -3.06 -7.20
CA LEU A 50 20.56 -4.46 -7.04
C LEU A 50 19.59 -4.65 -5.87
N ILE A 51 19.92 -4.16 -4.66
CA ILE A 51 19.04 -4.29 -3.48
C ILE A 51 17.71 -3.61 -3.71
N TYR A 52 17.74 -2.43 -4.33
CA TYR A 52 16.56 -1.70 -4.72
C TYR A 52 15.63 -2.54 -5.59
N ASN A 53 16.14 -3.10 -6.70
CA ASN A 53 15.34 -3.93 -7.61
C ASN A 53 14.85 -5.24 -6.99
N VAL A 54 15.66 -5.87 -6.13
CA VAL A 54 15.26 -7.07 -5.38
C VAL A 54 14.13 -6.75 -4.41
N SER A 55 14.23 -5.66 -3.66
CA SER A 55 13.22 -5.22 -2.69
C SER A 55 11.90 -4.87 -3.39
N GLN A 56 11.96 -4.22 -4.55
CA GLN A 56 10.81 -3.97 -5.42
C GLN A 56 10.13 -5.27 -5.87
N SER A 57 10.92 -6.21 -6.38
CA SER A 57 10.42 -7.49 -6.88
C SER A 57 9.74 -8.30 -5.77
N ILE A 58 10.35 -8.35 -4.58
CA ILE A 58 9.79 -9.02 -3.40
C ILE A 58 8.46 -8.37 -3.00
N SER A 59 8.38 -7.05 -2.95
CA SER A 59 7.13 -6.33 -2.64
C SER A 59 6.01 -6.68 -3.63
N GLY A 60 6.30 -6.70 -4.94
CA GLY A 60 5.33 -7.08 -5.97
C GLY A 60 4.83 -8.52 -5.82
N ILE A 61 5.75 -9.47 -5.58
CA ILE A 61 5.40 -10.88 -5.34
C ILE A 61 4.47 -11.02 -4.13
N ILE A 62 4.71 -10.27 -3.05
CA ILE A 62 3.88 -10.34 -1.85
C ILE A 62 2.46 -9.82 -2.12
N ILE A 63 2.28 -8.76 -2.91
CA ILE A 63 0.95 -8.27 -3.28
C ILE A 63 0.18 -9.35 -4.04
N VAL A 64 0.81 -9.94 -5.06
CA VAL A 64 0.20 -11.00 -5.88
C VAL A 64 -0.13 -12.23 -5.03
N ALA A 65 0.81 -12.67 -4.19
CA ALA A 65 0.58 -13.78 -3.26
C ALA A 65 -0.57 -13.50 -2.28
N SER A 66 -0.68 -12.26 -1.78
CA SER A 66 -1.76 -11.85 -0.86
C SER A 66 -3.14 -11.90 -1.54
N ILE A 67 -3.21 -11.58 -2.83
CA ILE A 67 -4.44 -11.68 -3.63
C ILE A 67 -4.81 -13.14 -3.85
N LEU A 68 -3.85 -13.97 -4.28
CA LEU A 68 -4.08 -15.39 -4.57
C LEU A 68 -4.50 -16.20 -3.33
N ILE A 69 -3.87 -15.94 -2.19
CA ILE A 69 -4.10 -16.67 -0.94
C ILE A 69 -5.32 -16.11 -0.17
N LYS A 70 -5.94 -15.01 -0.65
CA LYS A 70 -7.01 -14.25 0.03
C LYS A 70 -6.65 -13.80 1.46
N VAL A 71 -5.38 -13.81 1.83
CA VAL A 71 -4.87 -13.37 3.13
C VAL A 71 -4.17 -12.03 2.92
N LYS A 72 -4.82 -10.96 3.39
CA LYS A 72 -4.29 -9.60 3.29
C LYS A 72 -3.31 -9.32 4.43
N PRO A 73 -2.09 -8.81 4.19
CA PRO A 73 -1.19 -8.34 5.24
C PRO A 73 -1.83 -7.24 6.10
N TYR A 74 -1.20 -6.89 7.23
CA TYR A 74 -1.68 -5.83 8.11
C TYR A 74 -1.75 -4.49 7.36
N ARG A 75 -2.74 -3.66 7.69
CA ARG A 75 -2.99 -2.37 7.02
C ARG A 75 -1.76 -1.47 6.97
N ILE A 76 -0.93 -1.50 8.02
CA ILE A 76 0.29 -0.71 8.14
C ILE A 76 1.35 -1.17 7.12
N SER A 77 1.44 -2.48 6.85
CA SER A 77 2.38 -3.03 5.85
C SER A 77 2.12 -2.49 4.44
N TYR A 78 0.86 -2.17 4.10
CA TYR A 78 0.55 -1.58 2.80
C TYR A 78 1.15 -0.18 2.61
N LEU A 79 1.39 0.59 3.68
CA LEU A 79 2.06 1.90 3.56
C LEU A 79 3.48 1.74 3.04
N PHE A 80 4.18 0.68 3.47
CA PHE A 80 5.53 0.38 3.02
C PHE A 80 5.56 -0.05 1.56
N ILE A 81 4.62 -0.89 1.13
CA ILE A 81 4.46 -1.24 -0.29
C ILE A 81 4.22 0.02 -1.13
N PHE A 82 3.34 0.89 -0.65
CA PHE A 82 3.00 2.12 -1.33
C PHE A 82 4.20 3.08 -1.43
N TYR A 83 5.02 3.14 -0.37
CA TYR A 83 6.28 3.88 -0.34
C TYR A 83 7.26 3.39 -1.40
N ILE A 84 7.46 2.08 -1.48
CA ILE A 84 8.32 1.45 -2.46
C ILE A 84 7.88 1.82 -3.89
N GLN A 85 6.57 1.80 -4.18
CA GLN A 85 6.05 2.17 -5.50
C GLN A 85 6.15 3.68 -5.81
N CYS A 86 5.89 4.54 -4.82
CA CYS A 86 6.06 5.99 -4.98
C CYS A 86 7.50 6.37 -5.26
N LEU A 87 8.45 5.70 -4.61
CA LEU A 87 9.87 5.92 -4.82
C LEU A 87 10.30 5.53 -6.24
N GLN A 88 9.71 4.47 -6.82
CA GLN A 88 9.92 4.11 -8.22
C GLN A 88 9.35 5.16 -9.18
N LEU A 89 8.11 5.61 -8.95
CA LEU A 89 7.52 6.68 -9.77
C LEU A 89 8.34 7.94 -9.71
N TYR A 90 8.85 8.31 -8.52
CA TYR A 90 9.73 9.45 -8.37
C TYR A 90 10.98 9.30 -9.25
N TRP A 91 11.66 8.16 -9.21
CA TRP A 91 12.84 7.92 -10.06
C TRP A 91 12.54 7.99 -11.56
N VAL A 92 11.37 7.53 -11.99
CA VAL A 92 10.96 7.57 -13.41
C VAL A 92 10.68 9.01 -13.87
N PHE A 93 10.03 9.83 -13.04
CA PHE A 93 9.61 11.18 -13.44
C PHE A 93 10.62 12.27 -13.10
N PHE A 94 11.39 12.10 -12.03
CA PHE A 94 12.37 13.06 -11.55
C PHE A 94 13.76 12.46 -11.71
N HIS A 95 14.32 12.59 -12.91
CA HIS A 95 15.71 12.26 -13.16
C HIS A 95 16.57 13.28 -12.42
N VAL A 96 17.01 12.95 -11.21
CA VAL A 96 17.79 13.84 -10.36
C VAL A 96 19.17 14.02 -10.99
N THR A 97 19.43 15.18 -11.60
CA THR A 97 20.76 15.54 -12.08
C THR A 97 21.59 16.30 -11.07
N ASN A 98 21.02 16.79 -9.94
CA ASN A 98 21.78 17.54 -8.92
C ASN A 98 21.09 17.80 -7.55
N THR A 99 19.99 17.12 -7.19
CA THR A 99 19.37 17.33 -5.87
C THR A 99 20.06 16.50 -4.80
N SER A 100 20.33 17.13 -3.65
CA SER A 100 20.87 16.41 -2.49
C SER A 100 19.89 15.33 -2.02
N TYR A 101 20.43 14.17 -1.65
CA TYR A 101 19.68 12.96 -1.27
C TYR A 101 18.63 13.20 -0.16
N GLU A 102 18.80 14.21 0.68
CA GLU A 102 17.85 14.57 1.73
C GLU A 102 16.52 15.09 1.18
N TYR A 103 16.54 15.91 0.11
CA TYR A 103 15.32 16.37 -0.57
C TYR A 103 14.60 15.23 -1.27
N PHE A 104 15.36 14.24 -1.78
CA PHE A 104 14.82 13.02 -2.36
C PHE A 104 13.99 12.24 -1.34
N SER A 105 14.56 11.90 -0.18
CA SER A 105 13.84 11.14 0.85
C SER A 105 12.62 11.87 1.40
N PHE A 106 12.72 13.20 1.59
CA PHE A 106 11.58 14.01 2.06
C PHE A 106 10.45 14.09 1.03
N SER A 107 10.78 14.20 -0.26
CA SER A 107 9.79 14.24 -1.34
C SER A 107 9.00 12.94 -1.48
N VAL A 108 9.66 11.79 -1.29
CA VAL A 108 8.99 10.48 -1.33
C VAL A 108 8.06 10.29 -0.11
N ILE A 109 8.48 10.74 1.07
CA ILE A 109 7.61 10.76 2.28
C ILE A 109 6.38 11.65 2.03
N GLY A 110 6.56 12.82 1.41
CA GLY A 110 5.45 13.69 1.03
C GLY A 110 4.48 13.02 0.05
N LEU A 111 5.00 12.36 -0.97
CA LEU A 111 4.22 11.67 -2.00
C LEU A 111 3.41 10.52 -1.40
N THR A 112 4.00 9.74 -0.50
CA THR A 112 3.29 8.67 0.21
C THR A 112 2.19 9.17 1.14
N LEU A 113 2.43 10.26 1.88
CA LEU A 113 1.39 10.88 2.70
C LEU A 113 0.23 11.39 1.85
N LEU A 114 0.52 12.00 0.70
CA LEU A 114 -0.50 12.47 -0.24
C LEU A 114 -1.37 11.33 -0.74
N PHE A 115 -0.77 10.21 -1.14
CA PHE A 115 -1.54 9.04 -1.57
C PHE A 115 -2.30 8.37 -0.43
N ALA A 116 -1.74 8.30 0.78
CA ALA A 116 -2.46 7.82 1.95
C ALA A 116 -3.70 8.68 2.23
N LEU A 117 -3.57 10.01 2.09
CA LEU A 117 -4.67 10.96 2.23
C LEU A 117 -5.74 10.73 1.14
N LEU A 118 -5.34 10.55 -0.12
CA LEU A 118 -6.26 10.19 -1.22
C LEU A 118 -7.05 8.92 -0.90
N ILE A 119 -6.40 7.86 -0.42
CA ILE A 119 -7.07 6.60 -0.04
C ILE A 119 -8.09 6.85 1.07
N VAL A 120 -7.77 7.68 2.06
CA VAL A 120 -8.71 8.05 3.14
C VAL A 120 -9.90 8.82 2.59
N VAL A 121 -9.68 9.78 1.68
CA VAL A 121 -10.74 10.57 1.05
C VAL A 121 -11.67 9.68 0.22
N ILE A 122 -11.12 8.80 -0.62
CA ILE A 122 -11.90 7.85 -1.43
C ILE A 122 -12.72 6.94 -0.51
N ASN A 123 -12.12 6.37 0.53
CA ASN A 123 -12.85 5.52 1.47
C ASN A 123 -13.99 6.25 2.19
N ARG A 124 -13.80 7.53 2.54
CA ARG A 124 -14.86 8.35 3.13
C ARG A 124 -15.97 8.61 2.11
N ALA A 125 -15.63 8.96 0.87
CA ALA A 125 -16.60 9.21 -0.19
C ALA A 125 -17.46 7.97 -0.50
N VAL A 126 -16.83 6.78 -0.59
CA VAL A 126 -17.54 5.52 -0.81
C VAL A 126 -18.49 5.21 0.35
N LYS A 127 -18.04 5.33 1.60
CA LYS A 127 -18.90 5.08 2.78
C LYS A 127 -20.08 6.05 2.88
N ASP A 128 -19.85 7.32 2.55
CA ASP A 128 -20.93 8.32 2.57
C ASP A 128 -21.99 8.00 1.50
N ASN A 129 -21.56 7.54 0.32
CA ASN A 129 -22.48 7.06 -0.72
C ASN A 129 -23.24 5.80 -0.30
N GLU A 130 -22.57 4.82 0.33
CA GLU A 130 -23.23 3.62 0.87
C GLU A 130 -24.29 3.98 1.93
N TYR A 131 -23.97 4.89 2.85
CA TYR A 131 -24.91 5.34 3.88
C TYR A 131 -26.11 6.07 3.28
N LYS A 132 -25.89 6.96 2.31
CA LYS A 132 -26.96 7.64 1.58
C LYS A 132 -27.88 6.66 0.86
N ASN A 133 -27.31 5.65 0.18
CA ASN A 133 -28.07 4.63 -0.53
C ASN A 133 -28.91 3.79 0.45
N GLN A 134 -28.34 3.34 1.56
CA GLN A 134 -29.09 2.62 2.60
C GLN A 134 -30.24 3.44 3.17
N LYS A 135 -30.01 4.75 3.38
CA LYS A 135 -31.05 5.66 3.87
C LYS A 135 -32.19 5.83 2.85
N ILE A 136 -31.85 5.94 1.56
CA ILE A 136 -32.84 6.02 0.47
C ILE A 136 -33.67 4.73 0.40
N ASP A 137 -33.04 3.57 0.49
CA ASP A 137 -33.74 2.28 0.45
C ASP A 137 -34.67 2.11 1.66
N TYR A 138 -34.23 2.54 2.85
CA TYR A 138 -35.07 2.54 4.04
C TYR A 138 -36.30 3.46 3.88
N LEU A 139 -36.11 4.68 3.37
CA LEU A 139 -37.19 5.64 3.11
C LEU A 139 -38.20 5.10 2.07
N LYS A 140 -37.71 4.46 0.99
CA LYS A 140 -38.56 3.78 0.01
C LYS A 140 -39.42 2.69 0.64
N SER A 141 -38.79 1.81 1.43
CA SER A 141 -39.50 0.73 2.11
C SER A 141 -40.59 1.25 3.07
N MET A 142 -40.32 2.34 3.79
CA MET A 142 -41.31 2.96 4.68
C MET A 142 -42.46 3.61 3.90
N LEU A 143 -42.18 4.25 2.77
CA LEU A 143 -43.18 4.85 1.89
C LEU A 143 -44.10 3.76 1.29
N ASP A 144 -43.54 2.66 0.80
CA ASP A 144 -44.31 1.53 0.28
C ASP A 144 -45.24 0.93 1.35
N LEU A 145 -44.76 0.81 2.58
CA LEU A 145 -45.57 0.36 3.73
C LEU A 145 -46.75 1.31 4.00
N GLN A 146 -46.53 2.61 3.97
CA GLN A 146 -47.59 3.60 4.14
C GLN A 146 -48.63 3.55 3.02
N LEU A 147 -48.19 3.34 1.77
CA LEU A 147 -49.10 3.19 0.63
C LEU A 147 -49.96 1.93 0.75
N ILE A 148 -49.38 0.80 1.18
CA ILE A 148 -50.12 -0.45 1.41
C ILE A 148 -51.17 -0.27 2.52
N LEU A 149 -50.79 0.36 3.64
CA LEU A 149 -51.71 0.60 4.76
C LEU A 149 -52.85 1.55 4.36
N ARG A 150 -52.54 2.59 3.58
CA ARG A 150 -53.53 3.53 3.04
C ARG A 150 -54.52 2.86 2.08
N ASN A 151 -54.05 1.98 1.18
CA ASN A 151 -54.92 1.24 0.27
C ASN A 151 -55.78 0.18 0.98
N LYS A 152 -55.40 -0.26 2.19
CA LYS A 152 -56.20 -1.20 3.01
C LYS A 152 -57.27 -0.53 3.87
N THR A 153 -57.21 0.79 4.05
CA THR A 153 -58.10 1.56 4.93
C THR A 153 -59.21 2.31 4.19
N ILE A 154 -59.24 2.21 2.85
CA ILE A 154 -60.32 2.67 1.96
C ILE A 154 -61.09 1.44 1.49
#